data_AF-A0A9P3E3M8-F1
#
_entry.id   AF-A0A9P3E3M8-F1
#
_cell.length_a   1.000
_cell.length_b   1.000
_cell.length_c   1.000
_cell.angle_alpha   90.00
_cell.angle_beta   90.00
_cell.angle_gamma   90.00
#
_symmetry.space_group_name_H-M   'P 1'
#
loop_
_entity.id
_entity.type
_entity.pdbx_description
1 polymer ?
#
loop_
_entity_poly.entity_id
_entity_poly.type
_entity_poly.pdbx_seq_one_letter_code
_entity_poly.pdbx_strand_id
1 'polypeptide(L)'
;MLTPTCVVSPLLVARALKVSFFNPFRRAQAENASGQIIVQVKWNRERFNIPVPNPSVTPLSQLLATLSSHTGIPVPQLKLIYKGAVLKDPSLTISSYGLTDGSLLVLVGKDGDVPSAPPPSTAPPAAKVGGKKKQPETTTESVLVEYIRGLVSGLLDPLEPAIRTFISHTDPNATNKPAQSPKFEVLQREHARLSELLLRGLLDLDGVEIPSGWAEARKERKEAVKTVQAQLTRVDQAWGERKRIGG
;
A
#
# COMPACT_ATOMS: atom_id res chain seq x y z
N MET A 1 -51.09 64.85 7.46
CA MET A 1 -51.67 63.58 7.94
C MET A 1 -51.10 62.47 7.06
N LEU A 2 -50.01 61.86 7.52
CA LEU A 2 -49.27 60.79 6.84
C LEU A 2 -49.97 59.45 7.11
N THR A 3 -50.25 58.68 6.07
CA THR A 3 -50.40 57.22 6.15
C THR A 3 -49.86 56.57 4.86
N PRO A 4 -48.89 55.64 4.94
CA PRO A 4 -48.49 54.81 3.81
C PRO A 4 -49.28 53.49 3.81
N THR A 5 -49.85 53.15 2.66
CA THR A 5 -50.47 51.84 2.39
C THR A 5 -49.38 50.78 2.19
N CYS A 6 -49.38 49.80 3.08
CA CYS A 6 -48.39 48.73 3.17
C CYS A 6 -48.69 47.62 2.15
N VAL A 7 -47.72 47.29 1.29
CA VAL A 7 -47.76 46.15 0.37
C VAL A 7 -47.45 44.88 1.15
N VAL A 8 -48.42 43.98 1.28
CA VAL A 8 -48.26 42.68 1.94
C VAL A 8 -47.84 41.63 0.89
N SER A 9 -46.56 41.24 0.91
CA SER A 9 -46.07 40.05 0.20
C SER A 9 -46.40 38.78 0.99
N PRO A 10 -46.89 37.70 0.36
CA PRO A 10 -46.97 36.40 1.02
C PRO A 10 -45.61 35.70 0.93
N LEU A 11 -44.95 35.55 2.08
CA LEU A 11 -43.77 34.69 2.24
C LEU A 11 -44.22 33.22 2.18
N LEU A 12 -43.84 32.52 1.11
CA LEU A 12 -43.89 31.06 1.04
C LEU A 12 -42.84 30.48 2.00
N VAL A 13 -43.28 30.00 3.18
CA VAL A 13 -42.44 29.19 4.08
C VAL A 13 -42.44 27.75 3.59
N ALA A 14 -41.46 27.41 2.75
CA ALA A 14 -41.15 26.02 2.44
C ALA A 14 -40.48 25.38 3.67
N ARG A 15 -41.25 24.60 4.45
CA ARG A 15 -40.70 23.71 5.48
C ARG A 15 -39.93 22.58 4.79
N ALA A 16 -38.61 22.72 4.71
CA ALA A 16 -37.71 21.64 4.35
C ALA A 16 -37.74 20.56 5.43
N LEU A 17 -38.50 19.48 5.20
CA LEU A 17 -38.32 18.21 5.88
C LEU A 17 -36.93 17.68 5.50
N LYS A 18 -35.94 17.94 6.36
CA LYS A 18 -34.65 17.26 6.30
C LYS A 18 -34.88 15.80 6.69
N VAL A 19 -35.26 14.99 5.71
CA VAL A 19 -35.13 13.54 5.78
C VAL A 19 -33.66 13.28 6.12
N SER A 20 -33.45 12.84 7.36
CA SER A 20 -32.14 12.60 7.92
C SER A 20 -31.54 11.43 7.17
N PHE A 21 -30.77 11.75 6.13
CA PHE A 21 -29.92 10.79 5.44
C PHE A 21 -29.09 10.06 6.48
N PHE A 22 -29.26 8.74 6.46
CA PHE A 22 -28.62 7.72 7.27
C PHE A 22 -27.15 8.09 7.52
N ASN A 23 -26.87 8.61 8.72
CA ASN A 23 -25.51 8.89 9.17
C ASN A 23 -24.85 7.54 9.51
N PRO A 24 -23.89 7.04 8.70
CA PRO A 24 -23.28 5.71 8.91
C PRO A 24 -22.48 5.63 10.22
N PHE A 25 -22.23 6.78 10.86
CA PHE A 25 -21.46 6.90 12.10
C PHE A 25 -22.28 6.67 13.38
N ARG A 26 -23.62 6.58 13.33
CA ARG A 26 -24.41 6.20 14.52
C ARG A 26 -24.16 4.76 14.95
N ARG A 27 -23.82 3.86 14.01
CA ARG A 27 -23.51 2.46 14.31
C ARG A 27 -22.23 2.34 15.14
N ALA A 28 -21.20 3.13 14.80
CA ALA A 28 -19.96 3.21 15.55
C ALA A 28 -20.15 3.80 16.97
N GLN A 29 -21.08 4.75 17.16
CA GLN A 29 -21.38 5.28 18.49
C GLN A 29 -22.22 4.32 19.36
N ALA A 30 -23.09 3.49 18.77
CA ALA A 30 -23.81 2.46 19.51
C ALA A 30 -22.90 1.31 19.97
N GLU A 31 -21.88 0.97 19.17
CA GLU A 31 -20.89 -0.07 19.50
C GLU A 31 -19.95 0.34 20.67
N ASN A 32 -19.71 1.65 20.81
CA ASN A 32 -18.99 2.21 21.97
C ASN A 32 -19.78 2.13 23.30
N ALA A 33 -21.10 1.89 23.26
CA ALA A 33 -21.90 1.73 24.47
C ALA A 33 -21.82 0.31 25.08
N SER A 34 -21.32 -0.67 24.32
CA SER A 34 -21.29 -2.10 24.70
C SER A 34 -20.00 -2.56 25.38
N GLY A 35 -19.01 -1.69 25.61
CA GLY A 35 -17.71 -2.12 26.18
C GLY A 35 -16.91 -3.04 25.26
N GLN A 36 -17.30 -3.10 23.98
CA GLN A 36 -16.66 -3.89 22.94
C GLN A 36 -15.37 -3.18 22.50
N ILE A 37 -14.25 -3.91 22.49
CA ILE A 37 -12.98 -3.39 22.00
C ILE A 37 -12.65 -4.02 20.65
N ILE A 38 -12.10 -3.24 19.73
CA ILE A 38 -11.61 -3.71 18.44
C ILE A 38 -10.11 -3.96 18.58
N VAL A 39 -9.72 -5.22 18.49
CA VAL A 39 -8.33 -5.62 18.59
C VAL A 39 -7.77 -5.85 17.18
N GLN A 40 -6.67 -5.19 16.86
CA GLN A 40 -6.00 -5.33 15.57
C GLN A 40 -4.94 -6.41 15.65
N VAL A 41 -5.10 -7.48 14.89
CA VAL A 41 -4.13 -8.57 14.83
C VAL A 41 -3.40 -8.51 13.50
N LYS A 42 -2.11 -8.22 13.55
CA LYS A 42 -1.21 -8.28 12.40
C LYS A 42 -0.66 -9.69 12.26
N TRP A 43 -1.01 -10.36 11.19
CA TRP A 43 -0.45 -11.66 10.83
C TRP A 43 0.27 -11.54 9.50
N ASN A 44 1.58 -11.80 9.51
CA ASN A 44 2.44 -11.62 8.33
C ASN A 44 2.29 -10.20 7.72
N ARG A 45 1.58 -10.09 6.58
CA ARG A 45 1.28 -8.83 5.86
C ARG A 45 -0.16 -8.34 6.02
N GLU A 46 -1.03 -9.15 6.61
CA GLU A 46 -2.46 -8.86 6.77
C GLU A 46 -2.76 -8.32 8.16
N ARG A 47 -3.83 -7.53 8.27
CA ARG A 47 -4.33 -6.98 9.53
C ARG A 47 -5.80 -7.32 9.64
N PHE A 48 -6.16 -8.03 10.69
CA PHE A 48 -7.53 -8.37 11.01
C PHE A 48 -8.02 -7.52 12.16
N ASN A 49 -9.23 -7.00 12.03
CA ASN A 49 -9.91 -6.31 13.11
C ASN A 49 -10.87 -7.32 13.75
N ILE A 50 -10.50 -7.80 14.94
CA ILE A 50 -11.31 -8.75 15.68
C ILE A 50 -12.14 -7.97 16.72
N PRO A 51 -13.47 -7.92 16.57
CA PRO A 51 -14.34 -7.36 17.59
C PRO A 51 -14.36 -8.28 18.81
N VAL A 52 -13.98 -7.77 19.97
CA VAL A 52 -14.04 -8.47 21.25
C VAL A 52 -15.15 -7.84 22.08
N PRO A 53 -16.29 -8.54 22.30
CA PRO A 53 -17.46 -7.95 22.93
C PRO A 53 -17.26 -7.58 24.41
N ASN A 54 -16.37 -8.27 25.14
CA ASN A 54 -16.11 -7.99 26.56
C ASN A 54 -14.64 -8.31 26.96
N PRO A 55 -13.74 -7.33 27.03
CA PRO A 55 -12.31 -7.58 27.29
C PRO A 55 -12.01 -8.14 28.69
N SER A 56 -12.90 -7.89 29.66
CA SER A 56 -12.72 -8.34 31.05
C SER A 56 -13.10 -9.81 31.26
N VAL A 57 -13.91 -10.39 30.39
CA VAL A 57 -14.44 -11.76 30.52
C VAL A 57 -13.86 -12.69 29.45
N THR A 58 -13.62 -12.17 28.23
CA THR A 58 -13.14 -13.00 27.13
C THR A 58 -11.71 -13.48 27.40
N PRO A 59 -11.48 -14.80 27.51
CA PRO A 59 -10.16 -15.36 27.66
C PRO A 59 -9.39 -15.27 26.36
N LEU A 60 -8.05 -15.26 26.46
CA LEU A 60 -7.17 -15.29 25.30
C LEU A 60 -7.43 -16.53 24.43
N SER A 61 -7.84 -17.66 25.01
CA SER A 61 -8.23 -18.88 24.29
C SER A 61 -9.32 -18.67 23.23
N GLN A 62 -10.30 -17.81 23.50
CA GLN A 62 -11.38 -17.52 22.56
C GLN A 62 -10.85 -16.69 21.39
N LEU A 63 -10.00 -15.70 21.66
CA LEU A 63 -9.30 -14.92 20.62
C LEU A 63 -8.40 -15.82 19.77
N LEU A 64 -7.69 -16.76 20.41
CA LEU A 64 -6.85 -17.75 19.75
C LEU A 64 -7.66 -18.69 18.85
N ALA A 65 -8.83 -19.14 19.29
CA ALA A 65 -9.73 -19.98 18.49
C ALA A 65 -10.23 -19.23 17.25
N THR A 66 -10.66 -17.97 17.41
CA THR A 66 -11.06 -17.11 16.29
C THR A 66 -9.90 -16.93 15.30
N LEU A 67 -8.70 -16.62 15.80
CA LEU A 67 -7.51 -16.47 14.96
C LEU A 67 -7.07 -17.77 14.30
N SER A 68 -7.24 -18.92 14.96
CA SER A 68 -6.97 -20.24 14.39
C SER A 68 -7.90 -20.52 13.20
N SER A 69 -9.20 -20.24 13.32
CA SER A 69 -10.15 -20.36 12.21
C SER A 69 -9.84 -19.41 11.05
N HIS A 70 -9.34 -18.20 11.33
CA HIS A 70 -8.97 -17.24 10.30
C HIS A 70 -7.63 -17.54 9.60
N THR A 71 -6.67 -18.07 10.32
CA THR A 71 -5.29 -18.26 9.83
C THR A 71 -4.96 -19.69 9.42
N GLY A 72 -5.80 -20.66 9.80
CA GLY A 72 -5.55 -22.09 9.59
C GLY A 72 -4.44 -22.67 10.46
N ILE A 73 -3.85 -21.87 11.36
CA ILE A 73 -2.78 -22.32 12.26
C ILE A 73 -3.41 -22.95 13.51
N PRO A 74 -3.00 -24.16 13.92
CA PRO A 74 -3.52 -24.78 15.13
C PRO A 74 -3.11 -23.98 16.38
N VAL A 75 -4.03 -23.85 17.33
CA VAL A 75 -3.89 -23.07 18.58
C VAL A 75 -2.53 -23.24 19.31
N PRO A 76 -1.92 -24.43 19.41
CA PRO A 76 -0.63 -24.61 20.10
C PRO A 76 0.57 -23.96 19.39
N GLN A 77 0.49 -23.78 18.06
CA GLN A 77 1.56 -23.20 17.25
C GLN A 77 1.42 -21.68 17.11
N LEU A 78 0.31 -21.14 17.59
CA LEU A 78 -0.03 -19.73 17.48
C LEU A 78 0.58 -18.96 18.65
N LYS A 79 1.46 -17.99 18.34
CA LYS A 79 2.03 -17.06 19.32
C LYS A 79 1.53 -15.65 19.08
N LEU A 80 0.95 -15.04 20.10
CA LEU A 80 0.54 -13.63 20.09
C LEU A 80 1.61 -12.80 20.80
N ILE A 81 1.98 -11.67 20.20
CA ILE A 81 2.94 -10.73 20.74
C ILE A 81 2.25 -9.38 20.91
N TYR A 82 2.24 -8.85 22.14
CA TYR A 82 1.70 -7.54 22.47
C TYR A 82 2.77 -6.70 23.16
N LYS A 83 3.07 -5.49 22.64
CA LYS A 83 4.11 -4.59 23.20
C LYS A 83 5.46 -5.28 23.49
N GLY A 84 5.85 -6.24 22.65
CA GLY A 84 7.09 -7.00 22.80
C GLY A 84 7.02 -8.20 23.76
N ALA A 85 5.91 -8.41 24.46
CA ALA A 85 5.67 -9.59 25.30
C ALA A 85 4.90 -10.67 24.54
N VAL A 86 5.33 -11.93 24.65
CA VAL A 86 4.58 -13.07 24.13
C VAL A 86 3.47 -13.42 25.12
N LEU A 87 2.22 -13.39 24.66
CA LEU A 87 1.06 -13.83 25.42
C LEU A 87 1.04 -15.36 25.44
N LYS A 88 1.31 -15.95 26.61
CA LYS A 88 1.49 -17.41 26.74
C LYS A 88 0.31 -18.12 27.37
N ASP A 89 -0.41 -17.47 28.29
CA ASP A 89 -1.44 -18.13 29.08
C ASP A 89 -2.82 -17.92 28.44
N PRO A 90 -3.45 -18.98 27.88
CA PRO A 90 -4.72 -18.88 27.18
C PRO A 90 -5.92 -18.69 28.13
N SER A 91 -5.73 -18.92 29.43
CA SER A 91 -6.74 -18.75 30.48
C SER A 91 -6.87 -17.32 31.00
N LEU A 92 -5.86 -16.49 30.76
CA LEU A 92 -5.86 -15.08 31.17
C LEU A 92 -6.75 -14.25 30.23
N THR A 93 -7.42 -13.25 30.81
CA THR A 93 -8.36 -12.39 30.06
C THR A 93 -7.61 -11.36 29.23
N ILE A 94 -8.23 -10.91 28.16
CA ILE A 94 -7.68 -9.89 27.25
C ILE A 94 -7.30 -8.60 28.01
N SER A 95 -8.13 -8.19 28.97
CA SER A 95 -7.87 -7.04 29.85
C SER A 95 -6.67 -7.23 30.78
N SER A 96 -6.40 -8.44 31.28
CA SER A 96 -5.27 -8.71 32.18
C SER A 96 -3.89 -8.48 31.52
N TYR A 97 -3.84 -8.60 30.19
CA TYR A 97 -2.65 -8.29 29.38
C TYR A 97 -2.58 -6.82 28.95
N GLY A 98 -3.55 -6.00 29.38
CA GLY A 98 -3.62 -4.57 29.08
C GLY A 98 -4.04 -4.27 27.63
N LEU A 99 -4.79 -5.17 26.98
CA LEU A 99 -5.32 -4.92 25.65
C LEU A 99 -6.52 -3.97 25.73
N THR A 100 -6.33 -2.78 25.19
CA THR A 100 -7.35 -1.74 25.03
C THR A 100 -7.92 -1.73 23.62
N ASP A 101 -8.97 -0.95 23.40
CA ASP A 101 -9.48 -0.65 22.06
C ASP A 101 -8.36 -0.13 21.13
N GLY A 102 -8.32 -0.66 19.91
CA GLY A 102 -7.28 -0.38 18.92
C GLY A 102 -5.91 -1.04 19.19
N SER A 103 -5.79 -1.94 20.18
CA SER A 103 -4.51 -2.60 20.49
C SER A 103 -4.00 -3.43 19.32
N LEU A 104 -2.71 -3.24 18.99
CA LEU A 104 -2.03 -3.98 17.93
C LEU A 104 -1.30 -5.21 18.49
N LEU A 105 -1.78 -6.38 18.10
CA LEU A 105 -1.13 -7.67 18.33
C LEU A 105 -0.36 -8.11 17.09
N VAL A 106 0.73 -8.83 17.29
CA VAL A 106 1.44 -9.52 16.21
C VAL A 106 1.26 -11.02 16.39
N LEU A 107 0.82 -11.68 15.33
CA LEU A 107 0.60 -13.12 15.28
C LEU A 107 1.78 -13.81 14.59
N VAL A 108 2.35 -14.83 15.23
CA VAL A 108 3.45 -15.64 14.70
C VAL A 108 3.06 -17.12 14.80
N GLY A 109 2.93 -17.80 13.66
CA GLY A 109 2.84 -19.25 13.60
C GLY A 109 4.24 -19.87 13.67
N LYS A 110 4.43 -20.90 14.48
CA LYS A 110 5.64 -21.72 14.45
C LYS A 110 5.45 -22.81 13.39
N ASP A 111 6.01 -22.60 12.19
CA ASP A 111 6.02 -23.58 11.11
C ASP A 111 6.56 -24.94 11.60
N GLY A 112 5.80 -26.02 11.36
CA GLY A 112 6.26 -27.38 11.61
C GLY A 112 5.14 -28.42 11.67
N ASP A 113 4.94 -29.07 10.53
CA ASP A 113 4.29 -30.38 10.32
C ASP A 113 2.75 -30.44 10.25
N VAL A 114 2.26 -30.72 9.05
CA VAL A 114 0.89 -31.17 8.76
C VAL A 114 1.00 -32.58 8.17
N PRO A 115 0.50 -33.64 8.84
CA PRO A 115 0.35 -34.94 8.20
C PRO A 115 -0.93 -34.96 7.33
N SER A 116 -0.70 -35.04 6.02
CA SER A 116 -1.42 -35.83 5.00
C SER A 116 -2.95 -35.90 5.00
N ALA A 117 -3.58 -35.28 3.99
CA ALA A 117 -4.64 -35.88 3.16
C ALA A 117 -4.83 -35.09 1.82
N PRO A 118 -5.25 -35.75 0.71
CA PRO A 118 -4.89 -35.41 -0.69
C PRO A 118 -5.87 -34.44 -1.42
N PRO A 119 -5.58 -34.00 -2.68
CA PRO A 119 -6.02 -32.72 -3.25
C PRO A 119 -7.39 -32.79 -3.97
N PRO A 120 -7.96 -31.62 -4.31
CA PRO A 120 -8.26 -31.43 -5.72
C PRO A 120 -7.96 -30.01 -6.26
N SER A 121 -7.37 -30.02 -7.45
CA SER A 121 -7.65 -29.13 -8.58
C SER A 121 -7.21 -27.65 -8.54
N THR A 122 -6.16 -27.40 -9.32
CA THR A 122 -6.09 -26.39 -10.39
C THR A 122 -6.33 -24.92 -10.03
N ALA A 123 -5.27 -24.21 -9.62
CA ALA A 123 -5.00 -22.83 -10.05
C ALA A 123 -3.53 -22.45 -9.75
N PRO A 124 -2.82 -21.75 -10.65
CA PRO A 124 -1.47 -21.26 -10.38
C PRO A 124 -1.49 -20.19 -9.28
N PRO A 125 -0.58 -20.22 -8.28
CA PRO A 125 -0.51 -19.18 -7.27
C PRO A 125 0.09 -17.91 -7.89
N ALA A 126 -0.79 -16.96 -8.16
CA ALA A 126 -0.42 -15.57 -8.39
C ALA A 126 0.29 -15.03 -7.13
N ALA A 127 1.61 -14.85 -7.24
CA ALA A 127 2.40 -14.14 -6.27
C ALA A 127 1.93 -12.68 -6.18
N LYS A 128 1.42 -12.26 -5.01
CA LYS A 128 1.22 -10.83 -4.71
C LYS A 128 2.26 -10.35 -3.69
N VAL A 129 3.18 -9.60 -4.25
CA VAL A 129 4.28 -8.83 -3.66
C VAL A 129 3.71 -7.70 -2.80
N GLY A 130 4.23 -7.54 -1.58
CA GLY A 130 3.82 -6.48 -0.67
C GLY A 130 4.77 -6.31 0.50
N GLY A 131 5.97 -5.80 0.23
CA GLY A 131 6.92 -5.41 1.28
C GLY A 131 8.34 -5.46 0.74
N LYS A 132 9.04 -4.32 0.85
CA LYS A 132 10.46 -4.06 0.51
C LYS A 132 11.06 -5.11 -0.41
N LYS A 133 11.29 -4.75 -1.69
CA LYS A 133 11.90 -5.57 -2.77
C LYS A 133 13.22 -6.20 -2.28
N LYS A 134 13.15 -7.19 -1.40
CA LYS A 134 14.26 -8.00 -0.95
C LYS A 134 14.40 -9.06 -2.02
N GLN A 135 15.61 -9.20 -2.54
CA GLN A 135 15.93 -10.20 -3.53
C GLN A 135 15.41 -11.58 -3.06
N PRO A 136 14.74 -12.36 -3.92
CA PRO A 136 14.29 -13.69 -3.54
C PRO A 136 15.49 -14.61 -3.32
N GLU A 137 15.46 -15.41 -2.25
CA GLU A 137 16.37 -16.54 -2.07
C GLU A 137 15.92 -17.63 -3.04
N THR A 138 16.63 -17.79 -4.15
CA THR A 138 16.28 -18.74 -5.23
C THR A 138 17.50 -19.55 -5.64
N THR A 139 17.27 -20.81 -6.02
CA THR A 139 18.29 -21.68 -6.62
C THR A 139 18.18 -21.69 -8.16
N THR A 140 17.16 -21.03 -8.71
CA THR A 140 16.85 -20.99 -10.14
C THR A 140 17.11 -19.59 -10.70
N GLU A 141 17.89 -19.53 -11.78
CA GLU A 141 18.25 -18.27 -12.47
C GLU A 141 17.02 -17.51 -13.01
N SER A 142 16.04 -18.22 -13.57
CA SER A 142 14.84 -17.61 -14.18
C SER A 142 14.03 -16.77 -13.19
N VAL A 143 13.96 -17.17 -11.92
CA VAL A 143 13.27 -16.40 -10.87
C VAL A 143 13.97 -15.06 -10.64
N LEU A 144 15.30 -15.02 -10.71
CA LEU A 144 16.05 -13.78 -10.56
C LEU A 144 15.89 -12.88 -11.79
N VAL A 145 15.87 -13.46 -13.00
CA VAL A 145 15.58 -12.73 -14.25
C VAL A 145 14.21 -12.06 -14.17
N GLU A 146 13.16 -12.79 -13.79
CA GLU A 146 11.81 -12.26 -13.62
C GLU A 146 11.74 -11.20 -12.51
N TYR A 147 12.51 -11.37 -11.43
CA TYR A 147 12.63 -10.36 -10.39
C TYR A 147 13.24 -9.06 -10.93
N ILE A 148 14.35 -9.13 -11.70
CA ILE A 148 14.97 -7.96 -12.34
C ILE A 148 13.98 -7.27 -13.29
N ARG A 149 13.24 -8.02 -14.10
CA ARG A 149 12.18 -7.47 -14.96
C ARG A 149 11.11 -6.76 -14.16
N GLY A 150 10.65 -7.38 -13.07
CA GLY A 150 9.69 -6.79 -12.14
C GLY A 150 10.20 -5.52 -11.44
N LEU A 151 11.51 -5.40 -11.22
CA LEU A 151 12.10 -4.16 -10.70
C LEU A 151 11.92 -3.01 -11.68
N VAL A 152 12.24 -3.26 -12.96
CA VAL A 152 12.17 -2.27 -14.04
C VAL A 152 10.73 -1.90 -14.36
N SER A 153 9.83 -2.87 -14.56
CA SER A 153 8.43 -2.59 -14.86
C SER A 153 7.75 -1.83 -13.72
N GLY A 154 7.97 -2.26 -12.47
CA GLY A 154 7.46 -1.55 -11.30
C GLY A 154 8.01 -0.13 -11.12
N LEU A 155 9.13 0.22 -11.75
CA LEU A 155 9.67 1.57 -11.79
C LEU A 155 9.13 2.37 -12.99
N LEU A 156 9.25 1.83 -14.20
CA LEU A 156 9.00 2.57 -15.44
C LEU A 156 7.52 2.70 -15.76
N ASP A 157 6.70 1.67 -15.54
CA ASP A 157 5.26 1.69 -15.85
C ASP A 157 4.53 2.88 -15.20
N PRO A 158 4.71 3.18 -13.89
CA PRO A 158 4.07 4.35 -13.29
C PRO A 158 4.70 5.68 -13.71
N LEU A 159 5.97 5.69 -14.12
CA LEU A 159 6.70 6.91 -14.49
C LEU A 159 6.53 7.31 -15.94
N GLU A 160 6.28 6.36 -16.83
CA GLU A 160 6.17 6.57 -18.26
C GLU A 160 5.18 7.68 -18.66
N PRO A 161 3.94 7.77 -18.13
CA PRO A 161 3.05 8.88 -18.45
C PRO A 161 3.60 10.23 -17.99
N ALA A 162 4.28 10.28 -16.84
CA ALA A 162 4.89 11.49 -16.33
C ALA A 162 6.10 11.92 -17.17
N ILE A 163 6.95 10.98 -17.60
CA ILE A 163 8.08 11.24 -18.50
C ILE A 163 7.58 11.77 -19.85
N ARG A 164 6.57 11.12 -20.45
CA ARG A 164 5.97 11.56 -21.72
C ARG A 164 5.38 12.96 -21.62
N THR A 165 4.68 13.25 -20.53
CA THR A 165 4.11 14.57 -20.25
C THR A 165 5.22 15.60 -20.04
N PHE A 166 6.26 15.27 -19.29
CA PHE A 166 7.38 16.18 -19.08
C PHE A 166 8.07 16.54 -20.40
N ILE A 167 8.35 15.56 -21.25
CA ILE A 167 8.97 15.75 -22.57
C ILE A 167 8.09 16.61 -23.47
N SER A 168 6.77 16.43 -23.47
CA SER A 168 5.88 17.23 -24.33
C SER A 168 5.84 18.73 -23.99
N HIS A 169 6.17 19.08 -22.74
CA HIS A 169 6.28 20.47 -22.30
C HIS A 169 7.66 21.09 -22.56
N THR A 170 8.70 20.27 -22.70
CA THR A 170 10.10 20.71 -22.67
C THR A 170 10.78 20.61 -24.03
N ASP A 171 10.46 19.59 -24.82
CA ASP A 171 11.05 19.34 -26.12
C ASP A 171 10.40 20.23 -27.22
N PRO A 172 11.20 21.00 -27.99
CA PRO A 172 10.68 21.82 -29.08
C PRO A 172 10.04 21.00 -30.23
N ASN A 173 10.42 19.73 -30.41
CA ASN A 173 9.92 18.85 -31.46
C ASN A 173 8.74 17.96 -31.01
N ALA A 174 8.19 18.20 -29.82
CA ALA A 174 7.07 17.39 -29.32
C ALA A 174 5.82 17.55 -30.20
N THR A 175 5.31 16.43 -30.70
CA THR A 175 4.12 16.38 -31.59
C THR A 175 2.83 16.83 -30.89
N ASN A 176 2.75 16.67 -29.56
CA ASN A 176 1.57 17.00 -28.76
C ASN A 176 1.91 18.08 -27.72
N LYS A 177 2.16 19.30 -28.20
CA LYS A 177 2.48 20.44 -27.32
C LYS A 177 1.20 21.03 -26.71
N PRO A 178 1.11 21.13 -25.38
CA PRO A 178 -0.06 21.73 -24.73
C PRO A 178 -0.09 23.26 -24.92
N ALA A 179 -1.30 23.82 -24.99
CA ALA A 179 -1.53 25.25 -25.25
C ALA A 179 -0.95 26.17 -24.17
N GLN A 180 -0.86 25.69 -22.93
CA GLN A 180 -0.27 26.42 -21.81
C GLN A 180 0.92 25.64 -21.26
N SER A 181 2.11 26.26 -21.29
CA SER A 181 3.31 25.67 -20.70
C SER A 181 3.38 25.99 -19.20
N PRO A 182 3.72 25.01 -18.35
CA PRO A 182 3.97 25.24 -16.93
C PRO A 182 5.12 26.23 -16.71
N LYS A 183 5.13 26.85 -15.53
CA LYS A 183 6.25 27.71 -15.12
C LYS A 183 7.55 26.91 -15.08
N PHE A 184 8.67 27.58 -15.34
CA PHE A 184 10.00 26.97 -15.36
C PHE A 184 10.33 26.21 -14.05
N GLU A 185 10.02 26.80 -12.89
CA GLU A 185 10.25 26.17 -11.58
C GLU A 185 9.48 24.86 -11.39
N VAL A 186 8.28 24.75 -11.96
CA VAL A 186 7.46 23.54 -11.87
C VAL A 186 8.13 22.43 -12.68
N LEU A 187 8.57 22.76 -13.91
CA LEU A 187 9.31 21.82 -14.75
C LEU A 187 10.65 21.43 -14.12
N GLN A 188 11.34 22.35 -13.45
CA GLN A 188 12.59 22.06 -12.74
C GLN A 188 12.37 21.07 -11.60
N ARG A 189 11.31 21.24 -10.80
CA ARG A 189 10.96 20.29 -9.73
C ARG A 189 10.56 18.92 -10.29
N GLU A 190 9.80 18.88 -11.37
CA GLU A 190 9.44 17.62 -12.04
C GLU A 190 10.66 16.92 -12.64
N HIS A 191 11.58 17.65 -13.27
CA HIS A 191 12.85 17.11 -13.75
C HIS A 191 13.65 16.45 -12.61
N ALA A 192 13.82 17.17 -11.49
CA ALA A 192 14.53 16.66 -10.32
C ALA A 192 13.86 15.40 -9.75
N ARG A 193 12.53 15.42 -9.59
CA ARG A 193 11.74 14.28 -9.11
C ARG A 193 11.88 13.06 -10.00
N LEU A 194 11.74 13.22 -11.33
CA LEU A 194 11.88 12.12 -12.29
C LEU A 194 13.30 11.55 -12.29
N SER A 195 14.31 12.42 -12.25
CA SER A 195 15.71 12.02 -12.20
C SER A 195 16.03 11.24 -10.93
N GLU A 196 15.56 11.71 -9.76
CA GLU A 196 15.75 11.02 -8.48
C GLU A 196 15.13 9.62 -8.49
N LEU A 197 13.89 9.48 -8.98
CA LEU A 197 13.21 8.18 -9.04
C LEU A 197 13.92 7.19 -9.98
N LEU A 198 14.39 7.66 -11.14
CA LEU A 198 15.17 6.84 -12.08
C LEU A 198 16.53 6.43 -11.49
N LEU A 199 17.24 7.36 -10.84
CA LEU A 199 18.50 7.09 -10.16
C LEU A 199 18.31 6.09 -9.00
N ARG A 200 17.21 6.22 -8.25
CA ARG A 200 16.86 5.25 -7.21
C ARG A 200 16.66 3.84 -7.80
N GLY A 201 16.03 3.77 -8.96
CA GLY A 201 15.88 2.53 -9.72
C GLY A 201 17.21 1.90 -10.12
N LEU A 202 18.20 2.69 -10.53
CA LEU A 202 19.55 2.20 -10.82
C LEU A 202 20.22 1.61 -9.57
N LEU A 203 20.11 2.29 -8.43
CA LEU A 203 20.65 1.78 -7.16
C LEU A 203 20.01 0.44 -6.76
N ASP A 204 18.69 0.30 -6.95
CA ASP A 204 17.98 -0.94 -6.67
C ASP A 204 18.41 -2.08 -7.63
N LEU A 205 18.75 -1.77 -8.89
CA LEU A 205 19.29 -2.74 -9.87
C LEU A 205 20.74 -3.14 -9.56
N ASP A 206 21.58 -2.19 -9.16
CA ASP A 206 22.98 -2.43 -8.81
C ASP A 206 23.11 -3.24 -7.52
N GLY A 207 22.13 -3.11 -6.61
CA GLY A 207 22.03 -3.91 -5.39
C GLY A 207 21.62 -5.37 -5.59
N VAL A 208 21.33 -5.81 -6.82
CA VAL A 208 21.00 -7.21 -7.11
C VAL A 208 22.28 -8.05 -7.17
N GLU A 209 22.40 -9.00 -6.23
CA GLU A 209 23.50 -9.94 -6.15
C GLU A 209 23.27 -11.11 -7.12
N ILE A 210 24.19 -11.34 -8.05
CA ILE A 210 24.04 -12.39 -9.07
C ILE A 210 25.19 -13.39 -8.95
N PRO A 211 24.90 -14.68 -8.70
CA PRO A 211 25.91 -15.74 -8.71
C PRO A 211 26.70 -15.80 -10.02
N SER A 212 27.98 -16.16 -9.94
CA SER A 212 28.91 -16.16 -11.10
C SER A 212 28.47 -17.07 -12.26
N GLY A 213 27.70 -18.13 -11.96
CA GLY A 213 27.16 -19.06 -12.96
C GLY A 213 25.95 -18.55 -13.74
N TRP A 214 25.31 -17.44 -13.33
CA TRP A 214 24.06 -16.97 -13.91
C TRP A 214 24.33 -15.88 -14.95
N ALA A 215 24.54 -16.31 -16.20
CA ALA A 215 24.88 -15.43 -17.31
C ALA A 215 23.66 -14.66 -17.86
N GLU A 216 22.49 -15.29 -17.88
CA GLU A 216 21.24 -14.68 -18.33
C GLU A 216 20.80 -13.58 -17.36
N ALA A 217 20.85 -13.83 -16.05
CA ALA A 217 20.51 -12.82 -15.04
C ALA A 217 21.45 -11.59 -15.11
N ARG A 218 22.76 -11.80 -15.35
CA ARG A 218 23.71 -10.70 -15.56
C ARG A 218 23.41 -9.90 -16.82
N LYS A 219 23.07 -10.59 -17.90
CA LYS A 219 22.66 -9.96 -19.16
C LYS A 219 21.39 -9.13 -18.96
N GLU A 220 20.38 -9.70 -18.32
CA GLU A 220 19.12 -9.03 -18.00
C GLU A 220 19.36 -7.78 -17.14
N ARG A 221 20.18 -7.87 -16.07
CA ARG A 221 20.54 -6.68 -15.26
C ARG A 221 21.20 -5.58 -16.11
N LYS A 222 22.10 -5.95 -17.03
CA LYS A 222 22.76 -4.98 -17.91
C LYS A 222 21.75 -4.30 -18.85
N GLU A 223 20.82 -5.06 -19.40
CA GLU A 223 19.75 -4.55 -20.27
C GLU A 223 18.78 -3.65 -19.49
N ALA A 224 18.43 -4.04 -18.26
CA ALA A 224 17.64 -3.25 -17.32
C ALA A 224 18.29 -1.89 -17.02
N VAL A 225 19.57 -1.90 -16.64
CA VAL A 225 20.36 -0.68 -16.38
C VAL A 225 20.38 0.22 -17.62
N LYS A 226 20.67 -0.35 -18.80
CA LYS A 226 20.69 0.40 -20.06
C LYS A 226 19.33 1.05 -20.36
N THR A 227 18.24 0.34 -20.08
CA THR A 227 16.88 0.84 -20.29
C THR A 227 16.57 2.04 -19.38
N VAL A 228 16.88 1.94 -18.08
CA VAL A 228 16.67 3.06 -17.14
C VAL A 228 17.57 4.25 -17.48
N GLN A 229 18.83 4.01 -17.83
CA GLN A 229 19.76 5.05 -18.28
C GLN A 229 19.28 5.76 -19.56
N ALA A 230 18.66 5.02 -20.50
CA ALA A 230 18.09 5.61 -21.70
C ALA A 230 16.93 6.57 -21.38
N GLN A 231 16.06 6.22 -20.42
CA GLN A 231 14.99 7.11 -19.96
C GLN A 231 15.55 8.34 -19.25
N LEU A 232 16.56 8.18 -18.40
CA LEU A 232 17.23 9.30 -17.73
C LEU A 232 17.84 10.27 -18.75
N THR A 233 18.58 9.74 -19.73
CA THR A 233 19.18 10.52 -20.82
C THR A 233 18.12 11.30 -21.59
N ARG A 234 16.97 10.68 -21.88
CA ARG A 234 15.86 11.32 -22.59
C ARG A 234 15.26 12.49 -21.79
N VAL A 235 15.06 12.30 -20.48
CA VAL A 235 14.58 13.35 -19.58
C VAL A 235 15.58 14.51 -19.47
N ASP A 236 16.87 14.20 -19.35
CA ASP A 236 17.94 15.21 -19.27
C ASP A 236 18.13 15.99 -20.56
N GLN A 237 18.04 15.34 -21.72
CA GLN A 237 18.09 16.00 -23.02
C GLN A 237 16.94 16.99 -23.18
N ALA A 238 15.71 16.55 -22.92
CA ALA A 238 14.53 17.41 -23.01
C ALA A 238 14.63 18.62 -22.06
N TRP A 239 15.13 18.40 -20.84
CA TRP A 239 15.39 19.47 -19.90
C TRP A 239 16.51 20.42 -20.34
N GLY A 240 17.58 19.89 -20.93
CA GLY A 240 18.67 20.65 -21.51
C GLY A 240 18.18 21.63 -22.57
N GLU A 241 17.35 21.17 -23.50
CA GLU A 241 16.73 22.01 -24.53
C GLU A 241 15.83 23.09 -23.92
N ARG A 242 15.00 22.74 -22.93
CA ARG A 242 14.17 23.73 -22.24
C ARG A 242 15.00 24.83 -21.57
N LYS A 243 16.12 24.49 -20.94
CA LYS A 243 17.04 25.47 -20.33
C LYS A 243 17.69 26.38 -21.36
N ARG A 244 17.94 25.91 -22.59
CA ARG A 244 18.46 26.76 -23.68
C ARG A 244 17.42 27.76 -24.19
N ILE A 245 16.14 27.41 -24.17
CA ILE A 245 15.05 28.24 -24.70
C ILE A 245 14.51 29.21 -23.63
N GLY A 246 14.49 28.82 -22.36
CA GLY A 246 13.90 29.58 -21.25
C GLY A 246 14.89 30.16 -20.25
N GLY A 247 16.19 30.10 -20.54
CA GLY A 247 17.26 30.76 -19.77
C GLY A 247 17.64 32.11 -20.35
#